data_AF-A0A7S3M369-F1
#
_entry.id   AF-A0A7S3M369-F1
#
_cell.length_a   1.000
_cell.length_b   1.000
_cell.length_c   1.000
_cell.angle_alpha   90.00
_cell.angle_beta   90.00
_cell.angle_gamma   90.00
#
_symmetry.space_group_name_H-M   'P 1'
#
loop_
_entity.id
_entity.type
_entity.pdbx_description
1 polymer ?
#
loop_
_entity_poly.entity_id
_entity_poly.type
_entity_poly.pdbx_seq_one_letter_code
_entity_poly.pdbx_strand_id
1 'polypeptide(L)'
;GQRAGRKILTAIAAVCHRLVAMEPELTQYDAICGDGDCGMVMKKGAAYTLQDLKTYSQDNTTIDLSSLFTRLATGLSASMGGTSGVLLELCFRAMALSFASAAAVRGVRDATLVDWTAALRAGVDAISYYGGGRAGKRTMLD
;
A
#
# COMPACT_ATOMS: atom_id res chain seq x y z
N GLY A 1 -12.74 -17.55 2.56
CA GLY A 1 -12.88 -16.37 3.42
C GLY A 1 -12.57 -16.67 4.86
N GLN A 2 -11.29 -16.77 5.24
CA GLN A 2 -10.78 -16.68 6.63
C GLN A 2 -9.25 -16.66 6.55
N ARG A 3 -8.72 -17.67 5.85
CA ARG A 3 -7.29 -17.80 5.54
C ARG A 3 -6.78 -16.66 4.64
N ALA A 4 -7.59 -16.19 3.69
CA ALA A 4 -7.22 -15.11 2.77
C ALA A 4 -7.12 -13.73 3.47
N GLY A 5 -8.12 -13.38 4.30
CA GLY A 5 -8.09 -12.14 5.09
C GLY A 5 -6.90 -12.08 6.06
N ARG A 6 -6.65 -13.17 6.78
CA ARG A 6 -5.48 -13.25 7.67
C ARG A 6 -4.16 -13.21 6.91
N LYS A 7 -4.10 -13.82 5.72
CA LYS A 7 -2.91 -13.79 4.84
C LYS A 7 -2.56 -12.37 4.41
N ILE A 8 -3.53 -11.56 3.97
CA ILE A 8 -3.23 -10.19 3.52
C ILE A 8 -2.74 -9.30 4.69
N LEU A 9 -3.39 -9.36 5.85
CA LEU A 9 -2.94 -8.61 7.03
C LEU A 9 -1.52 -9.04 7.46
N THR A 10 -1.23 -10.35 7.43
CA THR A 10 0.11 -10.88 7.74
C THR A 10 1.14 -10.43 6.71
N ALA A 11 0.78 -10.42 5.42
CA ALA A 11 1.67 -9.96 4.36
C ALA A 11 1.99 -8.46 4.49
N ILE A 12 0.99 -7.63 4.77
CA ILE A 12 1.18 -6.19 5.01
C ILE A 12 2.09 -5.99 6.23
N ALA A 13 1.82 -6.68 7.34
CA ALA A 13 2.66 -6.59 8.53
C ALA A 13 4.12 -6.99 8.25
N ALA A 14 4.34 -8.05 7.48
CA ALA A 14 5.69 -8.49 7.09
C ALA A 14 6.41 -7.43 6.24
N VAL A 15 5.72 -6.83 5.27
CA VAL A 15 6.27 -5.72 4.46
C VAL A 15 6.61 -4.52 5.34
N CYS A 16 5.73 -4.11 6.24
CA CYS A 16 5.98 -2.98 7.14
C CYS A 16 7.18 -3.25 8.07
N HIS A 17 7.29 -4.45 8.65
CA HIS A 17 8.46 -4.81 9.45
C HIS A 17 9.75 -4.75 8.63
N ARG A 18 9.73 -5.19 7.37
CA ARG A 18 10.89 -5.10 6.49
C ARG A 18 11.25 -3.66 6.17
N LEU A 19 10.29 -2.80 5.87
CA LEU A 19 10.51 -1.36 5.62
C LEU A 19 11.12 -0.66 6.84
N VAL A 20 10.64 -0.97 8.05
CA VAL A 20 11.22 -0.43 9.29
C VAL A 20 12.68 -0.86 9.46
N ALA A 21 12.99 -2.13 9.18
CA ALA A 21 14.35 -2.66 9.28
C ALA A 21 15.29 -2.12 8.20
N MET A 22 14.77 -1.83 7.00
CA MET A 22 15.53 -1.29 5.86
C MET A 22 15.75 0.22 5.92
N GLU A 23 15.17 0.92 6.89
CA GLU A 23 15.25 2.38 6.95
C GLU A 23 16.68 2.94 6.81
N PRO A 24 17.70 2.46 7.54
CA PRO A 24 19.06 3.00 7.41
C PRO A 24 19.61 2.85 5.99
N GLU A 25 19.34 1.71 5.35
CA GLU A 25 19.81 1.39 3.99
C GLU A 25 19.10 2.25 2.93
N LEU A 26 17.77 2.42 3.06
CA LEU A 26 16.99 3.27 2.17
C LEU A 26 17.37 4.75 2.30
N THR A 27 17.57 5.23 3.52
CA THR A 27 18.09 6.57 3.79
C THR A 27 19.48 6.76 3.17
N GLN A 28 20.36 5.76 3.28
CA GLN A 28 21.68 5.81 2.67
C GLN A 28 21.61 5.87 1.14
N TYR A 29 20.76 5.07 0.50
CA TYR A 29 20.59 5.10 -0.96
C TYR A 29 20.04 6.44 -1.45
N ASP A 30 19.07 6.99 -0.73
CA ASP A 30 18.47 8.27 -1.05
C ASP A 30 19.46 9.43 -0.84
N ALA A 31 20.33 9.37 0.18
CA ALA A 31 21.36 10.38 0.38
C ALA A 31 22.39 10.48 -0.77
N ILE A 32 22.50 9.46 -1.62
CA ILE A 32 23.41 9.48 -2.78
C ILE A 32 22.84 10.31 -3.94
N CYS A 33 21.50 10.34 -4.12
CA CYS A 33 20.85 10.91 -5.30
C CYS A 33 19.61 11.79 -5.00
N GLY A 34 19.29 12.00 -3.74
CA GLY A 34 18.12 12.70 -3.22
C GLY A 34 18.47 13.51 -1.98
N ASP A 35 17.50 13.72 -1.08
CA ASP A 35 17.66 14.50 0.15
C ASP A 35 17.95 13.65 1.40
N GLY A 36 17.91 12.32 1.25
CA GLY A 36 18.28 11.38 2.31
C GLY A 36 17.19 11.23 3.36
N ASP A 37 15.92 11.35 2.97
CA ASP A 37 14.78 11.21 3.87
C ASP A 37 13.90 9.98 3.58
N CYS A 38 14.08 9.33 2.43
CA CYS A 38 13.19 8.28 1.95
C CYS A 38 13.01 7.14 2.95
N GLY A 39 14.09 6.64 3.55
CA GLY A 39 14.00 5.57 4.56
C GLY A 39 13.18 5.99 5.78
N MET A 40 13.42 7.20 6.29
CA MET A 40 12.69 7.75 7.43
C MET A 40 11.20 7.92 7.10
N VAL A 41 10.87 8.40 5.90
CA VAL A 41 9.49 8.55 5.42
C VAL A 41 8.79 7.19 5.31
N MET A 42 9.44 6.18 4.71
CA MET A 42 8.90 4.83 4.59
C MET A 42 8.68 4.17 5.96
N LYS A 43 9.60 4.35 6.90
CA LYS A 43 9.49 3.85 8.27
C LYS A 43 8.30 4.45 9.02
N LYS A 44 8.05 5.76 8.87
CA LYS A 44 6.88 6.42 9.48
C LYS A 44 5.57 5.81 8.98
N GLY A 45 5.43 5.65 7.67
CA GLY A 45 4.28 4.99 7.06
C GLY A 45 4.11 3.56 7.56
N ALA A 46 5.17 2.76 7.53
CA ALA A 46 5.15 1.38 7.98
C ALA A 46 4.79 1.24 9.47
N ALA A 47 5.34 2.09 10.34
CA ALA A 47 5.04 2.08 11.77
C ALA A 47 3.58 2.45 12.05
N TYR A 48 3.03 3.45 11.33
CA TYR A 48 1.62 3.79 11.42
C TYR A 48 0.75 2.61 10.98
N THR A 49 1.03 2.01 9.83
CA THR A 49 0.27 0.85 9.33
C THR A 49 0.30 -0.31 10.33
N LEU A 50 1.45 -0.64 10.93
CA LEU A 50 1.54 -1.69 11.96
C LEU A 50 0.64 -1.40 13.18
N GLN A 51 0.52 -0.13 13.57
CA GLN A 51 -0.38 0.26 14.65
C GLN A 51 -1.85 0.16 14.24
N ASP A 52 -2.19 0.58 13.02
CA ASP A 52 -3.54 0.48 12.47
C ASP A 52 -3.99 -0.99 12.34
N LEU A 53 -3.09 -1.88 11.90
CA LEU A 53 -3.37 -3.32 11.77
C LEU A 53 -3.79 -3.99 13.08
N LYS A 54 -3.36 -3.47 14.24
CA LYS A 54 -3.78 -4.00 15.57
C LYS A 54 -5.25 -3.79 15.87
N THR A 55 -5.91 -2.85 15.18
CA THR A 55 -7.34 -2.57 15.35
C THR A 55 -8.23 -3.54 14.58
N TYR A 56 -7.66 -4.35 13.69
CA TYR A 56 -8.39 -5.43 13.03
C TYR A 56 -8.58 -6.59 14.01
N SER A 57 -9.83 -7.00 14.22
CA SER A 57 -10.12 -8.19 15.04
C SER A 57 -9.45 -9.43 14.45
N GLN A 58 -8.78 -10.21 15.30
CA GLN A 58 -8.20 -11.49 14.89
C GLN A 58 -9.25 -12.55 14.50
N ASP A 59 -10.50 -12.33 14.91
CA ASP A 59 -11.63 -13.18 14.60
C ASP A 59 -12.34 -12.76 13.31
N ASN A 60 -11.88 -11.68 12.64
CA ASN A 60 -12.52 -11.18 11.45
C ASN A 60 -12.30 -12.15 10.28
N THR A 61 -13.35 -12.91 9.96
CA THR A 61 -13.34 -13.99 8.97
C THR A 61 -13.27 -13.46 7.55
N THR A 62 -13.68 -12.21 7.35
CA THR A 62 -13.71 -11.52 6.05
C THR A 62 -13.12 -10.14 6.21
N ILE A 63 -12.12 -9.82 5.38
CA ILE A 63 -11.55 -8.48 5.27
C ILE A 63 -12.12 -7.86 4.00
N ASP A 64 -12.85 -6.75 4.14
CA ASP A 64 -13.20 -5.92 3.00
C ASP A 64 -11.93 -5.20 2.50
N LEU A 65 -11.49 -5.59 1.30
CA LEU A 65 -10.28 -5.03 0.69
C LEU A 65 -10.45 -3.56 0.33
N SER A 66 -11.65 -3.13 -0.08
CA SER A 66 -11.89 -1.71 -0.38
C SER A 66 -11.65 -0.86 0.87
N SER A 67 -12.27 -1.24 1.99
CA SER A 67 -12.06 -0.58 3.28
C SER A 67 -10.62 -0.67 3.77
N LEU A 68 -9.96 -1.83 3.62
CA LEU A 68 -8.54 -2.00 3.99
C LEU A 68 -7.63 -1.03 3.23
N PHE A 69 -7.71 -1.00 1.90
CA PHE A 69 -6.85 -0.14 1.09
C PHE A 69 -7.18 1.35 1.26
N THR A 70 -8.44 1.69 1.54
CA THR A 70 -8.84 3.06 1.91
C THR A 70 -8.18 3.51 3.22
N ARG A 71 -8.17 2.63 4.23
CA ARG A 71 -7.51 2.90 5.51
C ARG A 71 -6.00 3.01 5.37
N LEU A 72 -5.37 2.13 4.59
CA LEU A 72 -3.95 2.23 4.27
C LEU A 72 -3.63 3.57 3.61
N ALA A 73 -4.37 3.97 2.56
CA ALA A 73 -4.16 5.24 1.88
C ALA A 73 -4.27 6.44 2.84
N THR A 74 -5.30 6.45 3.68
CA THR A 74 -5.52 7.52 4.67
C THR A 74 -4.40 7.57 5.70
N GLY A 75 -3.94 6.40 6.15
CA GLY A 75 -2.82 6.28 7.07
C GLY A 75 -1.51 6.79 6.49
N LEU A 76 -1.20 6.45 5.23
CA LEU A 76 -0.01 6.93 4.55
C LEU A 76 -0.07 8.45 4.33
N SER A 77 -1.23 8.99 3.92
CA SER A 77 -1.46 10.43 3.78
C SER A 77 -1.12 11.21 5.07
N ALA A 78 -1.51 10.66 6.23
CA ALA A 78 -1.31 11.30 7.52
C ALA A 78 0.10 11.12 8.11
N SER A 79 0.82 10.05 7.72
CA SER A 79 2.07 9.64 8.38
C SER A 79 3.32 9.81 7.52
N MET A 80 3.18 9.78 6.19
CA MET A 80 4.26 9.95 5.24
C MET A 80 4.33 11.41 4.75
N GLY A 81 5.54 11.85 4.43
CA GLY A 81 5.78 13.13 3.77
C GLY A 81 6.24 12.93 2.32
N GLY A 82 6.44 14.05 1.63
CA GLY A 82 7.04 14.08 0.30
C GLY A 82 6.21 13.41 -0.80
N THR A 83 6.80 13.32 -1.99
CA THR A 83 6.13 12.78 -3.18
C THR A 83 5.82 11.29 -3.03
N SER A 84 6.69 10.52 -2.38
CA SER A 84 6.48 9.08 -2.15
C SER A 84 5.22 8.78 -1.34
N GLY A 85 4.92 9.58 -0.31
CA GLY A 85 3.69 9.44 0.47
C GLY A 85 2.44 9.67 -0.37
N VAL A 86 2.43 10.74 -1.16
CA VAL A 86 1.30 11.09 -2.05
C VAL A 86 1.08 10.01 -3.13
N LEU A 87 2.16 9.51 -3.75
CA LEU A 87 2.05 8.48 -4.78
C LEU A 87 1.52 7.16 -4.22
N LEU A 88 1.97 6.74 -3.04
CA LEU A 88 1.47 5.52 -2.39
C LEU A 88 0.03 5.68 -1.90
N GLU A 89 -0.35 6.87 -1.38
CA GLU A 89 -1.74 7.19 -1.08
C GLU A 89 -2.62 6.99 -2.32
N LEU A 90 -2.26 7.63 -3.44
CA LEU A 90 -3.03 7.56 -4.69
C LEU A 90 -3.12 6.14 -5.23
N CYS A 91 -2.02 5.39 -5.17
CA CYS A 91 -1.97 3.97 -5.52
C CYS A 91 -3.02 3.17 -4.73
N PHE A 92 -3.01 3.29 -3.40
CA PHE A 92 -3.93 2.54 -2.55
C PHE A 92 -5.38 3.00 -2.65
N ARG A 93 -5.64 4.29 -2.92
CA ARG A 93 -7.00 4.77 -3.25
C ARG A 93 -7.51 4.14 -4.56
N ALA A 94 -6.68 4.06 -5.59
CA ALA A 94 -7.05 3.43 -6.85
C ALA A 94 -7.32 1.93 -6.70
N MET A 95 -6.49 1.23 -5.91
CA MET A 95 -6.72 -0.17 -5.55
C MET A 95 -8.05 -0.35 -4.80
N ALA A 96 -8.33 0.49 -3.80
CA ALA A 96 -9.58 0.44 -3.03
C ALA A 96 -10.81 0.59 -3.94
N LEU A 97 -10.79 1.57 -4.85
CA LEU A 97 -11.86 1.78 -5.83
C LEU A 97 -12.05 0.57 -6.73
N SER A 98 -10.96 -0.03 -7.22
CA SER A 98 -11.03 -1.25 -8.04
C SER A 98 -11.70 -2.41 -7.31
N PHE A 99 -11.34 -2.64 -6.03
CA PHE A 99 -12.00 -3.64 -5.21
C PHE A 99 -13.49 -3.33 -4.95
N ALA A 100 -13.83 -2.06 -4.72
CA ALA A 100 -15.22 -1.64 -4.55
C ALA A 100 -16.07 -1.94 -5.81
N SER A 101 -15.55 -1.60 -7.00
CA SER A 101 -16.22 -1.89 -8.27
C SER A 101 -16.39 -3.39 -8.49
N ALA A 102 -15.36 -4.18 -8.19
CA ALA A 102 -15.40 -5.64 -8.29
C ALA A 102 -16.47 -6.27 -7.38
N ALA A 103 -16.64 -5.75 -6.16
CA ALA A 103 -17.64 -6.18 -5.20
C ALA A 103 -19.07 -5.73 -5.59
N ALA A 104 -19.22 -4.55 -6.19
CA ALA A 104 -20.53 -4.06 -6.66
C ALA A 104 -21.15 -4.96 -7.75
N VAL A 105 -20.32 -5.57 -8.60
CA VAL A 105 -20.79 -6.43 -9.71
C VAL A 105 -21.13 -7.86 -9.24
N ARG A 106 -20.31 -8.45 -8.34
CA ARG A 106 -20.42 -9.88 -7.97
C ARG A 106 -20.91 -10.13 -6.54
N GLY A 107 -21.21 -9.06 -5.80
CA GLY A 107 -21.46 -9.09 -4.37
C GLY A 107 -20.17 -9.24 -3.56
N VAL A 108 -20.28 -9.09 -2.23
CA VAL A 108 -19.15 -9.25 -1.30
C VAL A 108 -18.71 -10.71 -1.28
N ARG A 109 -17.57 -11.01 -1.90
CA ARG A 109 -16.92 -12.32 -1.98
C ARG A 109 -15.41 -12.17 -1.80
N ASP A 110 -14.71 -13.28 -1.59
CA ASP A 110 -13.25 -13.28 -1.64
C ASP A 110 -12.77 -12.77 -3.02
N ALA A 111 -11.82 -11.85 -3.02
CA ALA A 111 -11.23 -11.33 -4.25
C ALA A 111 -10.51 -12.45 -5.03
N THR A 112 -10.80 -12.52 -6.32
CA THR A 112 -10.16 -13.45 -7.25
C THR A 112 -8.79 -12.91 -7.69
N LEU A 113 -7.98 -13.75 -8.34
CA LEU A 113 -6.72 -13.29 -8.94
C LEU A 113 -6.92 -12.14 -9.93
N VAL A 114 -8.01 -12.17 -10.70
CA VAL A 114 -8.36 -11.10 -11.66
C VAL A 114 -8.57 -9.77 -10.93
N ASP A 115 -9.20 -9.81 -9.75
CA ASP A 115 -9.46 -8.61 -8.93
C ASP A 115 -8.18 -8.01 -8.38
N TRP A 116 -7.28 -8.86 -7.89
CA TRP A 116 -5.96 -8.44 -7.43
C TRP A 116 -5.13 -7.82 -8.56
N THR A 117 -5.11 -8.46 -9.73
CA THR A 117 -4.39 -7.94 -10.91
C THR A 117 -4.98 -6.61 -11.36
N ALA A 118 -6.31 -6.48 -11.41
CA ALA A 118 -6.98 -5.23 -11.78
C ALA A 118 -6.70 -4.11 -10.78
N ALA A 119 -6.74 -4.41 -9.47
CA ALA A 119 -6.44 -3.43 -8.44
C ALA A 119 -4.98 -2.97 -8.50
N LEU A 120 -4.02 -3.90 -8.57
CA LEU A 120 -2.60 -3.57 -8.72
C LEU A 120 -2.33 -2.74 -9.96
N ARG A 121 -2.96 -3.09 -11.09
CA ARG A 121 -2.85 -2.33 -12.33
C ARG A 121 -3.36 -0.90 -12.14
N ALA A 122 -4.53 -0.72 -11.52
CA ALA A 122 -5.08 0.61 -11.22
C ALA A 122 -4.16 1.43 -10.31
N GLY A 123 -3.52 0.80 -9.32
CA GLY A 123 -2.54 1.46 -8.45
C GLY A 123 -1.30 1.93 -9.21
N VAL A 124 -0.72 1.07 -10.05
CA VAL A 124 0.45 1.40 -10.89
C VAL A 124 0.11 2.51 -11.88
N ASP A 125 -1.05 2.42 -12.55
CA ASP A 125 -1.51 3.45 -13.48
C ASP A 125 -1.71 4.79 -12.76
N ALA A 126 -2.19 4.80 -11.51
CA ALA A 126 -2.29 6.02 -10.71
C ALA A 126 -0.91 6.63 -10.39
N ILE A 127 0.07 5.82 -9.96
CA ILE A 127 1.45 6.30 -9.72
C ILE A 127 2.02 6.90 -11.01
N SER A 128 1.84 6.21 -12.14
CA SER A 128 2.35 6.67 -13.44
C SER A 128 1.70 7.98 -13.87
N TYR A 129 0.37 8.09 -13.77
CA TYR A 129 -0.38 9.27 -14.18
C TYR A 129 -0.02 10.51 -13.34
N TYR A 130 -0.06 10.38 -12.02
CA TYR A 130 0.17 11.53 -11.12
C TYR A 130 1.65 11.85 -10.91
N GLY A 131 2.53 10.83 -10.95
CA GLY A 131 3.96 11.02 -10.85
C GLY A 131 4.64 11.43 -12.16
N GLY A 132 3.94 11.37 -13.29
CA GLY A 132 4.51 11.61 -14.63
C GLY A 132 5.58 10.59 -15.06
N GLY A 133 5.72 9.50 -14.28
CA GLY A 133 6.74 8.48 -14.46
C GLY A 133 6.26 7.32 -15.34
N ARG A 134 7.23 6.60 -15.92
CA ARG A 134 7.02 5.33 -16.62
C ARG A 134 8.21 4.41 -16.34
N ALA A 135 8.07 3.12 -16.63
CA ALA A 135 9.18 2.18 -16.53
C ALA A 135 10.42 2.65 -17.32
N GLY A 136 11.61 2.34 -16.82
CA GLY A 136 12.92 2.81 -17.24
C GLY A 136 13.35 4.17 -16.67
N LYS A 137 12.71 4.68 -15.60
CA LYS A 137 12.99 6.02 -15.06
C LYS A 137 13.68 6.06 -13.69
N ARG A 138 14.12 4.90 -13.20
CA ARG A 138 14.73 4.68 -11.87
C ARG A 138 13.78 5.10 -10.75
N THR A 139 12.52 4.68 -10.82
CA THR A 139 11.50 4.95 -9.81
C THR A 139 10.85 3.66 -9.32
N MET A 140 9.95 3.75 -8.34
CA MET A 140 9.16 2.61 -7.84
C MET A 140 8.29 1.90 -8.91
N LEU A 141 8.21 2.45 -10.13
CA LEU A 141 7.50 1.84 -11.26
C LEU A 141 8.34 0.80 -12.02
N ASP A 142 9.67 0.76 -11.79
CA ASP A 142 10.60 -0.19 -12.42
C ASP A 142 10.64 -1.53 -11.69
#